data_AF-A0A2A2B2I5-F1
#
_entry.id   AF-A0A2A2B2I5-F1
#
_cell.length_a   1.000
_cell.length_b   1.000
_cell.length_c   1.000
_cell.angle_alpha   90.00
_cell.angle_beta   90.00
_cell.angle_gamma   90.00
#
_symmetry.space_group_name_H-M   'P 1'
#
loop_
_entity.id
_entity.type
_entity.pdbx_description
1 polymer ?
#
loop_
_entity_poly.entity_id
_entity_poly.type
_entity_poly.pdbx_seq_one_letter_code
_entity_poly.pdbx_strand_id
1 'polypeptide(L)'
;MSNFRLVVGALTTLILMSIGCSHKEPNNVNEVKENSSEAITKNISEEVEVRGSFKRSFEVYQLEANGKTYYVADPKQLLIENSNKIGQDGYYKSFETCVVGVIGSEGGYGPTGKYENKITVSKVCV
;
A
#
# COMPACT_ATOMS: atom_id res chain seq x y z
N MET A 1 -57.20 -32.00 9.19
CA MET A 1 -56.13 -32.09 8.17
C MET A 1 -56.21 -30.86 7.28
N SER A 2 -55.06 -30.22 7.05
CA SER A 2 -54.82 -28.89 6.46
C SER A 2 -55.63 -28.56 5.20
N ASN A 3 -56.19 -27.37 5.00
CA ASN A 3 -55.67 -25.98 5.03
C ASN A 3 -54.86 -25.55 3.79
N PHE A 4 -55.49 -24.57 3.11
CA PHE A 4 -54.98 -23.43 2.37
C PHE A 4 -54.31 -23.61 0.99
N ARG A 5 -54.99 -22.99 0.02
CA ARG A 5 -54.55 -22.68 -1.33
C ARG A 5 -53.78 -21.35 -1.37
N LEU A 6 -52.79 -21.30 -2.26
CA LEU A 6 -52.35 -20.17 -3.11
C LEU A 6 -52.18 -18.77 -2.49
N VAL A 7 -50.91 -18.32 -2.42
CA VAL A 7 -50.52 -16.95 -2.82
C VAL A 7 -49.13 -17.04 -3.47
N VAL A 8 -49.05 -16.74 -4.77
CA VAL A 8 -47.78 -16.48 -5.48
C VAL A 8 -47.58 -14.97 -5.44
N GLY A 9 -46.60 -14.51 -4.65
CA GLY A 9 -46.14 -13.12 -4.65
C GLY A 9 -44.69 -13.09 -5.13
N ALA A 10 -44.48 -12.80 -6.41
CA ALA A 10 -43.16 -12.49 -6.95
C ALA A 10 -42.91 -10.98 -6.78
N LEU A 11 -41.95 -10.60 -5.94
CA LEU A 11 -41.52 -9.22 -5.80
C LEU A 11 -40.20 -9.05 -6.55
N THR A 12 -40.27 -8.61 -7.81
CA THR A 12 -39.08 -8.23 -8.60
C THR A 12 -38.70 -6.79 -8.27
N THR A 13 -37.68 -6.61 -7.44
CA THR A 13 -37.04 -5.29 -7.25
C THR A 13 -36.13 -4.98 -8.44
N LEU A 14 -36.61 -4.12 -9.33
CA LEU A 14 -35.82 -3.42 -10.35
C LEU A 14 -34.94 -2.36 -9.66
N ILE A 15 -33.63 -2.57 -9.64
CA ILE A 15 -32.67 -1.51 -9.28
C ILE A 15 -32.33 -0.77 -10.58
N LEU A 16 -32.87 0.45 -10.75
CA LEU A 16 -32.45 1.37 -11.80
C LEU A 16 -31.01 1.82 -11.52
N MET A 17 -30.08 1.46 -12.41
CA MET A 17 -28.80 2.16 -12.54
C MET A 17 -29.06 3.48 -13.28
N SER A 18 -29.13 4.58 -12.55
CA SER A 18 -29.10 5.91 -13.15
C SER A 18 -27.67 6.25 -13.59
N ILE A 19 -27.46 6.23 -14.90
CA ILE A 19 -26.32 6.84 -15.59
C ILE A 19 -26.37 8.35 -15.34
N GLY A 20 -25.56 8.83 -14.41
CA GLY A 20 -25.31 10.25 -14.21
C GLY A 20 -24.22 10.75 -15.13
N CYS A 21 -24.47 10.80 -16.45
CA CYS A 21 -23.70 11.67 -17.33
C CYS A 21 -24.19 13.10 -17.10
N SER A 22 -23.54 13.83 -16.20
CA SER A 22 -23.82 15.26 -16.02
C SER A 22 -23.22 16.04 -17.18
N HIS A 23 -24.10 16.72 -17.90
CA HIS A 23 -23.83 17.59 -19.04
C HIS A 23 -22.73 18.62 -18.74
N LYS A 24 -21.82 18.80 -19.71
CA LYS A 24 -21.00 20.00 -19.81
C LYS A 24 -21.89 21.16 -20.25
N GLU A 25 -21.88 22.25 -19.48
CA GLU A 25 -22.15 23.59 -19.99
C GLU A 25 -21.07 24.56 -19.49
N PRO A 26 -20.55 25.45 -20.35
CA PRO A 26 -19.43 26.32 -20.02
C PRO A 26 -19.95 27.64 -19.43
N ASN A 27 -19.67 27.87 -18.15
CA ASN A 27 -19.90 29.18 -17.55
C ASN A 27 -18.55 29.89 -17.37
N ASN A 28 -18.37 30.88 -18.23
CA ASN A 28 -17.33 31.88 -18.23
C ASN A 28 -17.37 32.63 -16.88
N VAL A 29 -16.30 32.55 -16.09
CA VAL A 29 -16.10 33.39 -14.91
C VAL A 29 -14.75 34.06 -15.03
N ASN A 30 -14.82 35.38 -14.99
CA ASN A 30 -13.73 36.33 -15.01
C ASN A 30 -12.52 35.91 -14.16
N GLU A 31 -11.35 36.12 -14.76
CA GLU A 31 -10.10 36.55 -14.17
C GLU A 31 -10.15 36.84 -12.66
N VAL A 32 -9.62 35.92 -11.86
CA VAL A 32 -9.03 36.24 -10.56
C VAL A 32 -7.60 35.74 -10.61
N LYS A 33 -6.70 36.69 -10.81
CA LYS A 33 -5.26 36.52 -10.71
C LYS A 33 -4.90 36.40 -9.23
N GLU A 34 -5.08 35.23 -8.64
CA GLU A 34 -4.51 34.91 -7.33
C GLU A 34 -3.15 34.23 -7.54
N ASN A 35 -2.10 35.03 -7.40
CA ASN A 35 -0.77 34.55 -7.08
C ASN A 35 -0.82 33.89 -5.68
N SER A 36 -1.29 32.65 -5.59
CA SER A 36 -0.98 31.80 -4.45
C SER A 36 0.34 31.10 -4.76
N SER A 37 1.44 31.80 -4.48
CA SER A 37 2.71 31.14 -4.19
C SER A 37 2.58 30.44 -2.83
N GLU A 38 1.73 29.42 -2.77
CA GLU A 38 1.82 28.41 -1.73
C GLU A 38 3.14 27.70 -1.97
N ALA A 39 4.13 28.07 -1.16
CA ALA A 39 5.33 27.29 -0.98
C ALA A 39 4.89 25.90 -0.51
N ILE A 40 4.73 24.97 -1.47
CA ILE A 40 4.65 23.55 -1.21
C ILE A 40 6.02 23.18 -0.64
N THR A 41 6.16 23.28 0.69
CA THR A 41 7.21 22.59 1.40
C THR A 41 6.94 21.11 1.16
N LYS A 42 7.51 20.56 0.07
CA LYS A 42 7.68 19.13 -0.09
C LYS A 42 8.39 18.70 1.19
N ASN A 43 7.66 18.07 2.12
CA ASN A 43 8.27 17.33 3.21
C ASN A 43 9.09 16.24 2.51
N ILE A 44 10.37 16.52 2.28
CA ILE A 44 11.31 15.57 1.72
C ILE A 44 11.40 14.49 2.79
N SER A 45 10.75 13.36 2.54
CA SER A 45 10.87 12.23 3.44
C SER A 45 12.33 11.77 3.37
N GLU A 46 13.04 11.91 4.48
CA GLU A 46 14.48 11.64 4.51
C GLU A 46 14.73 10.13 4.33
N GLU A 47 15.66 9.80 3.44
CA GLU A 47 16.13 8.43 3.31
C GLU A 47 17.04 8.08 4.48
N VAL A 48 16.86 6.88 5.03
CA VAL A 48 17.65 6.35 6.14
C VAL A 48 18.28 5.02 5.75
N GLU A 49 19.50 4.78 6.22
CA GLU A 49 20.17 3.49 6.11
C GLU A 49 19.79 2.59 7.29
N VAL A 50 19.33 1.38 7.00
CA VAL A 50 18.93 0.38 7.99
C VAL A 50 19.62 -0.94 7.68
N ARG A 51 20.37 -1.45 8.65
CA ARG A 51 21.08 -2.73 8.59
C ARG A 51 20.41 -3.74 9.49
N GLY A 52 20.16 -4.94 8.98
CA GLY A 52 19.59 -6.02 9.79
C GLY A 52 19.18 -7.24 8.99
N SER A 53 18.32 -8.05 9.61
CA SER A 53 17.93 -9.35 9.08
C SER A 53 16.64 -9.26 8.28
N PHE A 54 16.71 -9.51 6.98
CA PHE A 54 15.54 -9.56 6.11
C PHE A 54 14.95 -10.97 6.07
N LYS A 55 13.63 -11.07 6.22
CA LYS A 55 12.88 -12.32 6.18
C LYS A 55 11.65 -12.21 5.28
N ARG A 56 11.46 -13.20 4.42
CA ARG A 56 10.29 -13.38 3.54
C ARG A 56 9.67 -14.77 3.72
N SER A 57 8.36 -14.81 3.96
CA SER A 57 7.48 -15.98 3.93
C SER A 57 6.09 -15.57 3.41
N PHE A 58 5.10 -16.47 3.46
CA PHE A 58 3.74 -16.15 3.02
C PHE A 58 3.08 -15.02 3.83
N GLU A 59 3.45 -14.89 5.10
CA GLU A 59 2.87 -13.91 6.04
C GLU A 59 3.90 -12.90 6.57
N VAL A 60 5.17 -13.09 6.20
CA VAL A 60 6.29 -12.30 6.71
C VAL A 60 6.97 -11.62 5.54
N TYR A 61 7.10 -10.30 5.64
CA TYR A 61 7.91 -9.52 4.71
C TYR A 61 8.52 -8.36 5.49
N GLN A 62 9.60 -8.67 6.23
CA GLN A 62 10.09 -7.80 7.29
C GLN A 62 11.60 -7.66 7.32
N LEU A 63 12.06 -6.55 7.87
CA LEU A 63 13.45 -6.26 8.21
C LEU A 63 13.53 -6.04 9.72
N GLU A 64 14.31 -6.85 10.41
CA GLU A 64 14.57 -6.71 11.85
C GLU A 64 15.89 -5.98 12.05
N ALA A 65 15.84 -4.81 12.69
CA ALA A 65 17.02 -3.97 12.92
C ALA A 65 16.87 -3.19 14.23
N ASN A 66 17.92 -3.13 15.05
CA ASN A 66 17.97 -2.32 16.27
C ASN A 66 16.75 -2.52 17.22
N GLY A 67 16.27 -3.76 17.37
CA GLY A 67 15.11 -4.07 18.20
C GLY A 67 13.76 -3.65 17.61
N LYS A 68 13.72 -3.15 16.37
CA LYS A 68 12.51 -2.81 15.63
C LYS A 68 12.27 -3.80 14.49
N THR A 69 11.01 -3.98 14.14
CA THR A 69 10.59 -4.78 12.99
C THR A 69 9.86 -3.88 12.00
N TYR A 70 10.43 -3.72 10.83
CA TYR A 70 9.87 -2.93 9.75
C TYR A 70 9.14 -3.85 8.77
N TYR A 71 7.93 -3.49 8.35
CA TYR A 71 7.38 -4.05 7.12
C TYR A 71 8.19 -3.52 5.93
N VAL A 72 8.56 -4.39 4.99
CA VAL A 72 9.37 -3.98 3.85
C VAL A 72 8.48 -3.76 2.63
N ALA A 73 8.59 -2.59 2.01
CA ALA A 73 8.08 -2.36 0.66
C ALA A 73 9.28 -2.30 -0.29
N ASP A 74 9.38 -3.28 -1.19
CA ASP A 74 10.47 -3.38 -2.16
C ASP A 74 9.94 -3.28 -3.60
N PRO A 75 9.54 -2.07 -4.06
CA PRO A 75 8.86 -1.88 -5.34
C PRO A 75 9.73 -2.24 -6.54
N LYS A 76 11.05 -2.16 -6.38
CA LYS A 76 12.05 -2.49 -7.41
C LYS A 76 12.57 -3.93 -7.29
N GLN A 77 12.06 -4.71 -6.34
CA GLN A 77 12.48 -6.09 -6.08
C GLN A 77 13.99 -6.27 -5.81
N LEU A 78 14.66 -5.23 -5.27
CA LEU A 78 16.11 -5.23 -5.07
C LEU A 78 16.56 -6.31 -4.08
N LEU A 79 15.77 -6.56 -3.04
CA LEU A 79 16.06 -7.60 -2.06
C LEU A 79 15.86 -9.00 -2.65
N ILE A 80 14.94 -9.13 -3.61
CA ILE A 80 14.72 -10.40 -4.31
C ILE A 80 15.86 -10.68 -5.26
N GLU A 81 16.29 -9.69 -6.04
CA GLU A 81 17.48 -9.78 -6.87
C GLU A 81 18.73 -10.12 -6.04
N ASN A 82 18.91 -9.44 -4.90
CA ASN A 82 20.03 -9.72 -4.00
C ASN A 82 19.96 -11.16 -3.44
N SER A 83 18.78 -11.63 -3.06
CA SER A 83 18.58 -12.98 -2.54
C SER A 83 19.00 -14.07 -3.54
N ASN A 84 18.70 -13.88 -4.82
CA ASN A 84 19.09 -14.83 -5.87
C ASN A 84 20.62 -14.80 -6.08
N LYS A 85 21.25 -13.62 -6.03
CA LYS A 85 22.72 -13.49 -6.14
C LYS A 85 23.47 -14.23 -5.02
N ILE A 86 22.87 -14.33 -3.83
CA ILE A 86 23.43 -15.08 -2.69
C ILE A 86 22.95 -16.55 -2.62
N GLY A 87 22.34 -17.06 -3.70
CA GLY A 87 21.94 -18.46 -3.81
C GLY A 87 20.66 -18.85 -3.06
N GLN A 88 19.86 -17.87 -2.63
CA GLN A 88 18.52 -18.12 -2.11
C GLN A 88 17.50 -17.91 -3.21
N ASP A 89 17.26 -18.92 -4.05
CA ASP A 89 16.36 -18.81 -5.22
C ASP A 89 14.89 -19.12 -4.89
N GLY A 90 14.63 -19.78 -3.75
CA GLY A 90 13.28 -20.16 -3.32
C GLY A 90 12.39 -18.98 -2.92
N TYR A 91 11.09 -19.24 -2.68
CA TYR A 91 10.15 -18.20 -2.24
C TYR A 91 10.51 -17.61 -0.86
N TYR A 92 10.89 -18.49 0.06
CA TYR A 92 11.32 -18.10 1.40
C TYR A 92 12.75 -17.53 1.36
N LYS A 93 12.94 -16.37 1.97
CA LYS A 93 14.24 -15.70 2.03
C LYS A 93 14.58 -15.36 3.48
N SER A 94 15.84 -15.50 3.87
CA SER A 94 16.35 -15.07 5.17
C SER A 94 17.83 -14.71 5.06
N PHE A 95 18.18 -13.43 5.10
CA PHE A 95 19.57 -12.99 4.98
C PHE A 95 19.81 -11.63 5.62
N GLU A 96 21.03 -11.41 6.08
CA GLU A 96 21.48 -10.09 6.54
C GLU A 96 21.62 -9.14 5.35
N THR A 97 21.13 -7.92 5.50
CA THR A 97 21.15 -6.91 4.45
C THR A 97 21.24 -5.50 5.01
N CYS A 98 21.62 -4.58 4.14
CA CYS A 98 21.63 -3.16 4.39
C CYS A 98 20.80 -2.49 3.29
N VAL A 99 19.79 -1.71 3.70
CA VAL A 99 18.93 -0.97 2.76
C VAL A 99 18.94 0.50 3.09
N VAL A 100 18.78 1.31 2.05
CA VAL A 100 18.44 2.72 2.21
C VAL A 100 17.05 2.94 1.66
N GLY A 101 16.23 3.66 2.41
CA GLY A 101 14.84 3.87 2.05
C GLY A 101 14.15 4.85 2.99
N VAL A 102 12.88 5.09 2.72
CA VAL A 102 12.05 6.00 3.51
C VAL A 102 11.26 5.20 4.56
N ILE A 103 11.30 5.64 5.82
CA ILE A 103 10.45 5.10 6.89
C ILE A 103 9.15 5.90 6.97
N GLY A 104 8.02 5.21 6.79
CA GLY A 104 6.68 5.78 6.94
C GLY A 104 5.88 5.16 8.09
N SER A 105 4.88 5.90 8.57
CA SER A 105 4.02 5.56 9.71
C SER A 105 2.92 4.53 9.42
N GLU A 106 3.07 3.70 8.39
CA GLU A 106 2.06 2.69 8.01
C GLU A 106 2.70 1.32 7.79
N GLY A 107 2.93 0.58 8.87
CA GLY A 107 3.23 -0.84 8.84
C GLY A 107 1.97 -1.73 8.75
N GLY A 108 1.02 -1.42 7.85
CA GLY A 108 -0.09 -2.34 7.58
C GLY A 108 0.36 -3.45 6.61
N TYR A 109 0.19 -4.74 6.91
CA TYR A 109 -1.10 -5.40 6.75
C TYR A 109 -1.38 -6.57 7.73
N GLY A 110 -2.64 -6.60 8.19
CA GLY A 110 -3.26 -7.56 9.13
C GLY A 110 -4.17 -6.80 10.12
N PRO A 111 -5.39 -7.28 10.48
CA PRO A 111 -6.34 -6.56 11.37
C PRO A 111 -5.81 -6.26 12.77
N THR A 112 -4.59 -6.71 13.09
CA THR A 112 -3.91 -6.56 14.38
C THR A 112 -2.78 -5.52 14.39
N GLY A 113 -2.41 -4.90 13.25
CA GLY A 113 -1.39 -3.85 13.23
C GLY A 113 0.02 -4.32 13.61
N LYS A 114 0.46 -5.47 13.07
CA LYS A 114 1.70 -6.18 13.48
C LYS A 114 2.99 -5.34 13.39
N TYR A 115 3.09 -4.38 12.47
CA TYR A 115 4.32 -3.59 12.27
C TYR A 115 4.09 -2.12 12.60
N GLU A 116 4.95 -1.56 13.46
CA GLU A 116 4.91 -0.15 13.85
C GLU A 116 5.28 0.77 12.68
N ASN A 117 6.22 0.33 11.83
CA ASN A 117 6.73 1.13 10.73
C ASN A 117 6.87 0.30 9.44
N LYS A 118 6.84 1.01 8.31
CA LYS A 118 7.16 0.46 6.98
C LYS A 118 8.41 1.16 6.44
N ILE A 119 9.34 0.38 5.92
CA ILE A 119 10.48 0.88 5.15
C ILE A 119 10.21 0.64 3.66
N THR A 120 10.24 1.70 2.87
CA THR A 120 10.17 1.60 1.40
C THR A 120 11.58 1.68 0.84
N VAL A 121 12.06 0.57 0.30
CA VAL A 121 13.44 0.39 -0.14
C VAL A 121 13.69 1.16 -1.44
N SER A 122 14.67 2.05 -1.41
CA SER A 122 15.15 2.80 -2.58
C SER A 122 16.37 2.13 -3.22
N LYS A 123 17.28 1.62 -2.39
CA LYS A 123 18.53 0.93 -2.77
C LYS A 123 18.99 -0.08 -1.70
N VAL A 124 19.78 -1.06 -2.09
CA VAL A 124 20.59 -1.90 -1.19
C VAL A 124 21.97 -1.24 -1.07
N CYS A 125 22.59 -1.29 0.11
CA CYS A 125 23.91 -0.70 0.33
C CYS A 125 24.98 -1.41 -0.53
N VAL A 126 26.06 -0.68 -0.83
CA VAL A 126 27.23 -1.17 -1.58
C VAL A 126 28.31 -1.64 -0.62
#